data_AF-A0A7W2I4Q6-F1
#
_entry.id   AF-A0A7W2I4Q6-F1
#
_cell.length_a   1.000
_cell.length_b   1.000
_cell.length_c   1.000
_cell.angle_alpha   90.00
_cell.angle_beta   90.00
_cell.angle_gamma   90.00
#
_symmetry.space_group_name_H-M   'P 1'
#
loop_
_entity.id
_entity.type
_entity.pdbx_description
1 polymer ?
#
loop_
_entity_poly.entity_id
_entity_poly.type
_entity_poly.pdbx_seq_one_letter_code
_entity_poly.pdbx_strand_id
1 'polypeptide(L)'
;MALTKSDRPWLLTALAVAVSLGFAVSNATRSAEEAWMVLDFASRIIGPLGAACIAWLGVSQTLDNSQKLDRVKEWHTMLRWATDMCNASSEREVEAGIAILDSIDRQSEIPADQHEVIDAILTAVFRNPNTPFEEQR
;
A
#
# COMPACT_ATOMS: atom_id res chain seq x y z
N MET A 1 4.48 -0.64 -16.70
CA MET A 1 3.43 0.40 -16.57
C MET A 1 2.41 -0.14 -15.58
N ALA A 2 2.50 0.27 -14.31
CA ALA A 2 1.66 -0.28 -13.24
C ALA A 2 0.34 0.49 -13.17
N LEU A 3 -0.79 -0.19 -13.38
CA LEU A 3 -2.13 0.38 -13.26
C LEU A 3 -2.42 0.63 -11.78
N THR A 4 -2.74 1.87 -11.44
CA THR A 4 -3.00 2.29 -10.05
C THR A 4 -4.43 1.93 -9.65
N LYS A 5 -4.74 2.01 -8.36
CA LYS A 5 -6.07 1.74 -7.78
C LYS A 5 -7.22 2.51 -8.47
N SER A 6 -6.90 3.62 -9.15
CA SER A 6 -7.84 4.46 -9.92
C SER A 6 -8.23 3.89 -11.29
N ASP A 7 -7.53 2.86 -11.80
CA ASP A 7 -7.74 2.32 -13.15
C ASP A 7 -8.71 1.13 -13.20
N ARG A 8 -9.13 0.64 -12.03
CA ARG A 8 -10.09 -0.46 -11.86
C ARG A 8 -11.45 -0.26 -12.56
N PRO A 9 -12.09 0.93 -12.56
CA PRO A 9 -13.37 1.10 -13.25
C PRO A 9 -13.23 1.05 -14.78
N TRP A 10 -12.10 1.51 -15.34
CA TRP A 10 -11.87 1.51 -16.78
C TRP A 10 -11.73 0.10 -17.35
N LEU A 11 -11.09 -0.81 -16.62
CA LEU A 11 -10.98 -2.23 -17.01
C LEU A 11 -12.34 -2.93 -17.06
N LEU A 12 -13.20 -2.69 -16.07
CA LEU A 12 -14.56 -3.24 -16.05
C LEU A 12 -15.41 -2.69 -17.20
N THR A 13 -15.25 -1.39 -17.51
CA THR A 13 -15.95 -0.75 -18.61
C THR A 13 -15.49 -1.30 -19.97
N ALA A 14 -14.19 -1.50 -20.15
CA ALA A 14 -13.62 -2.07 -21.37
C ALA A 14 -14.10 -3.53 -21.60
N LEU A 15 -14.13 -4.34 -20.53
CA LEU A 15 -14.63 -5.70 -20.59
C LEU A 15 -16.13 -5.72 -20.96
N ALA A 16 -16.94 -4.88 -20.32
CA ALA A 16 -18.38 -4.79 -20.58
C ALA A 16 -18.68 -4.37 -22.02
N VAL A 17 -17.91 -3.42 -22.57
CA VAL A 17 -18.02 -2.99 -23.97
C VAL A 17 -17.66 -4.14 -24.91
N ALA A 18 -16.56 -4.86 -24.66
CA ALA A 18 -16.14 -5.99 -25.50
C ALA A 18 -17.18 -7.12 -25.54
N VAL A 19 -17.75 -7.48 -24.38
CA VAL A 19 -18.82 -8.49 -24.27
C VAL A 19 -20.08 -8.03 -25.00
N SER A 20 -20.48 -6.77 -24.82
CA SER A 20 -21.67 -6.21 -25.48
C SER A 20 -21.51 -6.16 -27.00
N LEU A 21 -20.31 -5.84 -27.49
CA LEU A 21 -20.01 -5.82 -28.92
C LEU A 21 -20.07 -7.23 -29.52
N GLY A 22 -19.48 -8.23 -28.85
CA GLY A 22 -19.54 -9.62 -29.29
C GLY A 22 -20.97 -10.17 -29.35
N PHE A 23 -21.80 -9.82 -28.36
CA PHE A 23 -23.21 -10.19 -28.33
C PHE A 23 -24.04 -9.49 -29.43
N ALA A 24 -23.78 -8.21 -29.68
CA ALA A 24 -24.44 -7.46 -30.76
C ALA A 24 -24.08 -8.01 -32.14
N VAL A 25 -22.80 -8.33 -32.37
CA VAL A 25 -22.33 -8.96 -33.62
C VAL A 25 -22.95 -10.34 -33.79
N SER A 26 -23.01 -11.16 -32.74
CA SER A 26 -23.65 -12.47 -32.78
C SER A 26 -25.13 -12.37 -33.17
N ASN A 27 -25.91 -11.44 -32.57
CA ASN A 27 -27.31 -11.22 -32.94
C ASN A 27 -27.51 -10.62 -34.35
N ALA A 28 -26.50 -9.94 -34.89
CA ALA A 28 -26.54 -9.38 -36.23
C ALA A 28 -26.25 -10.43 -37.32
N THR A 29 -25.73 -11.61 -36.95
CA THR A 29 -25.51 -12.69 -37.93
C THR A 29 -26.83 -13.32 -38.37
N ARG A 30 -26.92 -13.67 -39.65
CA ARG A 30 -28.13 -14.22 -40.26
C ARG A 30 -28.27 -15.73 -40.07
N SER A 31 -27.18 -16.43 -39.77
CA SER A 31 -27.15 -17.88 -39.62
C SER A 31 -26.69 -18.29 -38.21
N ALA A 32 -27.27 -19.37 -37.69
CA ALA A 32 -26.92 -19.87 -36.37
C ALA A 32 -25.46 -20.36 -36.31
N GLU A 33 -24.91 -20.90 -37.40
CA GLU A 33 -23.51 -21.37 -37.46
C GLU A 33 -22.50 -20.21 -37.32
N GLU A 34 -22.77 -19.07 -37.96
CA GLU A 34 -21.94 -17.87 -37.83
C GLU A 34 -21.99 -17.30 -36.41
N ALA A 35 -23.17 -17.29 -35.77
CA ALA A 35 -23.34 -16.86 -34.38
C ALA A 35 -22.52 -17.74 -33.42
N TRP A 36 -22.54 -19.06 -33.59
CA TRP A 36 -21.76 -20.00 -32.79
C TRP A 36 -20.26 -19.83 -32.99
N MET A 37 -19.80 -19.56 -34.21
CA MET A 37 -18.38 -19.33 -34.50
C MET A 37 -17.85 -18.06 -33.82
N VAL A 38 -18.63 -16.97 -33.84
CA VAL A 38 -18.30 -15.73 -33.12
C VAL A 38 -18.28 -15.96 -31.61
N LEU A 39 -19.24 -16.72 -31.07
CA LEU A 39 -19.31 -17.04 -29.65
C LEU A 39 -18.12 -17.91 -29.20
N ASP A 40 -17.75 -18.94 -29.99
CA ASP A 40 -16.59 -19.80 -29.71
C ASP A 40 -15.30 -18.96 -29.69
N PHE A 41 -15.11 -18.09 -30.69
CA PHE A 41 -13.96 -17.19 -30.74
C PHE A 41 -13.91 -16.23 -29.55
N ALA A 42 -15.05 -15.62 -29.20
CA ALA A 42 -15.15 -14.73 -28.05
C ALA A 42 -14.82 -15.46 -26.74
N SER A 43 -15.31 -16.69 -26.57
CA SER A 43 -15.05 -17.49 -25.36
C SER A 43 -13.55 -17.82 -25.18
N ARG A 44 -12.84 -18.11 -26.28
CA ARG A 44 -11.40 -18.41 -26.28
C ARG A 44 -10.53 -17.22 -25.89
N ILE A 45 -11.05 -16.00 -26.02
CA ILE A 45 -10.35 -14.77 -25.65
C ILE A 45 -10.76 -14.31 -24.25
N ILE A 46 -12.07 -14.25 -23.99
CA ILE A 46 -12.64 -13.72 -22.75
C ILE A 46 -12.32 -14.63 -21.56
N GLY A 47 -12.34 -15.95 -21.74
CA GLY A 47 -12.03 -16.90 -20.67
C GLY A 47 -10.63 -16.70 -20.07
N PRO A 48 -9.56 -16.79 -20.87
CA PRO A 48 -8.20 -16.56 -20.39
C PRO A 48 -7.96 -15.14 -19.87
N LEU A 49 -8.52 -14.12 -20.53
CA LEU A 49 -8.41 -12.74 -20.05
C LEU A 49 -9.09 -12.54 -18.69
N GLY A 50 -10.29 -13.11 -18.50
CA GLY A 50 -11.00 -13.07 -17.23
C GLY A 50 -10.20 -13.73 -16.10
N ALA A 51 -9.65 -14.91 -16.35
CA ALA A 51 -8.79 -15.61 -15.39
C ALA A 51 -7.54 -14.79 -15.04
N ALA A 52 -6.88 -14.19 -16.04
CA ALA A 52 -5.72 -13.32 -15.83
C ALA A 52 -6.07 -12.07 -15.01
N CYS A 53 -7.22 -11.44 -15.27
CA CYS A 53 -7.69 -10.29 -14.49
C CYS A 53 -7.97 -10.65 -13.03
N ILE A 54 -8.62 -11.78 -12.77
CA ILE A 54 -8.90 -12.24 -11.39
C ILE A 54 -7.59 -12.53 -10.65
N ALA A 55 -6.67 -13.26 -11.28
CA ALA A 55 -5.35 -13.53 -10.70
C ALA A 55 -4.59 -12.24 -10.41
N TRP A 56 -4.58 -11.30 -11.35
CA TRP A 56 -3.94 -10.00 -11.18
C TRP A 56 -4.52 -9.20 -10.02
N LEU A 57 -5.85 -9.16 -9.88
CA LEU A 57 -6.52 -8.46 -8.77
C LEU A 57 -6.13 -9.06 -7.42
N GLY A 58 -6.11 -10.39 -7.31
CA GLY A 58 -5.70 -11.08 -6.08
C GLY A 58 -4.24 -10.80 -5.71
N VAL A 59 -3.33 -10.86 -6.68
CA VAL A 59 -1.89 -10.57 -6.46
C VAL A 59 -1.69 -9.10 -6.10
N SER A 60 -2.33 -8.17 -6.82
CA SER A 60 -2.20 -6.73 -6.57
C SER A 60 -2.68 -6.37 -5.16
N GLN A 61 -3.82 -6.92 -4.72
CA GLN A 61 -4.32 -6.71 -3.37
C GLN A 61 -3.39 -7.30 -2.30
N THR A 62 -2.78 -8.45 -2.58
CA THR A 62 -1.82 -9.08 -1.67
C THR A 62 -0.55 -8.24 -1.56
N LEU A 63 -0.01 -7.74 -2.67
CA LEU A 63 1.16 -6.85 -2.70
C LEU A 63 0.90 -5.55 -1.93
N ASP A 64 -0.26 -4.91 -2.15
CA ASP A 64 -0.65 -3.70 -1.41
C ASP A 64 -0.68 -3.95 0.11
N ASN A 65 -1.21 -5.10 0.52
CA ASN A 65 -1.29 -5.48 1.94
C ASN A 65 0.10 -5.80 2.53
N SER A 66 0.95 -6.52 1.79
CA SER A 66 2.32 -6.82 2.22
C SER A 66 3.13 -5.53 2.38
N GLN A 67 3.04 -4.61 1.42
CA GLN A 67 3.74 -3.31 1.52
C GLN A 67 3.29 -2.50 2.73
N LYS A 68 2.00 -2.49 3.05
CA LYS A 68 1.50 -1.82 4.26
C LYS A 68 2.04 -2.48 5.52
N LEU A 69 2.04 -3.80 5.58
CA LEU A 69 2.55 -4.54 6.72
C LEU A 69 4.05 -4.30 6.92
N ASP A 70 4.83 -4.30 5.84
CA ASP A 70 6.27 -4.09 5.89
C ASP A 70 6.60 -2.67 6.34
N ARG A 71 5.86 -1.65 5.87
CA ARG A 71 5.99 -0.28 6.38
C ARG A 71 5.73 -0.18 7.88
N VAL A 72 4.68 -0.85 8.38
CA VAL A 72 4.37 -0.87 9.82
C VAL A 72 5.48 -1.56 10.61
N LYS A 73 6.06 -2.66 10.11
CA LYS A 73 7.18 -3.34 10.77
C LYS A 73 8.44 -2.48 10.79
N GLU A 74 8.74 -1.81 9.68
CA GLU A 74 9.87 -0.89 9.57
C GLU A 74 9.73 0.25 10.57
N TRP A 75 8.54 0.86 10.65
CA TRP A 75 8.21 1.89 11.64
C TRP A 75 8.46 1.41 13.08
N HIS A 76 7.93 0.25 13.48
CA HIS A 76 8.17 -0.30 14.82
C HIS A 76 9.65 -0.61 15.09
N THR A 77 10.39 -1.03 14.06
CA THR A 77 11.82 -1.34 14.17
C THR A 77 12.62 -0.06 14.40
N MET A 78 12.32 0.99 13.63
CA MET A 78 12.94 2.31 13.81
C MET A 78 12.61 2.91 15.17
N LEU A 79 11.34 2.81 15.60
CA LEU A 79 10.92 3.29 16.92
C LEU A 79 11.66 2.59 18.05
N ARG A 80 11.77 1.26 17.97
CA ARG A 80 12.52 0.46 18.94
C ARG A 80 13.99 0.88 18.96
N TRP A 81 14.62 1.00 17.80
CA TRP A 81 16.03 1.39 17.70
C TRP A 81 16.27 2.79 18.27
N ALA A 82 15.41 3.76 17.95
CA ALA A 82 15.48 5.11 18.48
C ALA A 82 15.31 5.13 20.01
N THR A 83 14.38 4.33 20.54
CA THR A 83 14.18 4.17 21.99
C THR A 83 15.41 3.56 22.67
N ASP A 84 16.01 2.52 22.07
CA ASP A 84 17.24 1.90 22.58
C ASP A 84 18.40 2.92 22.60
N MET A 85 18.51 3.79 21.59
CA MET A 85 19.49 4.88 21.55
C MET A 85 19.22 5.96 22.60
N CYS A 86 17.95 6.31 22.85
CA CYS A 86 17.59 7.26 23.91
C CYS A 86 17.89 6.74 25.32
N ASN A 87 18.07 5.42 25.50
CA ASN A 87 18.46 4.81 26.77
C ASN A 87 19.97 4.52 26.85
N ALA A 88 20.74 4.91 25.84
CA ALA A 88 22.18 4.72 25.85
C ALA A 88 22.89 5.70 26.82
N SER A 89 24.07 5.31 27.29
CA SER A 89 24.88 6.14 28.20
C SER A 89 25.64 7.27 27.49
N SER A 90 25.62 7.29 26.15
CA SER A 90 26.33 8.27 25.32
C SER A 90 25.38 9.37 24.88
N GLU A 91 25.69 10.61 25.21
CA GLU A 91 24.89 11.79 24.86
C GLU A 91 24.65 11.92 23.35
N ARG A 92 25.67 11.65 22.54
CA ARG A 92 25.55 11.64 21.07
C ARG A 92 24.57 10.58 20.55
N GLU A 93 24.45 9.45 21.23
CA GLU A 93 23.50 8.41 20.84
C GLU A 93 22.07 8.81 21.21
N VAL A 94 21.89 9.46 22.37
CA VAL A 94 20.60 10.01 22.78
C VAL A 94 20.12 11.09 21.81
N GLU A 95 20.99 12.03 21.42
CA GLU A 95 20.68 13.06 20.42
C GLU A 95 20.29 12.45 19.06
N ALA A 96 21.03 11.43 18.61
CA ALA A 96 20.71 10.70 17.40
C ALA A 96 19.33 10.03 17.50
N GLY A 97 19.04 9.38 18.63
CA GLY A 97 17.73 8.77 18.92
C GLY A 97 16.58 9.78 18.83
N ILE A 98 16.74 10.97 19.41
CA ILE A 98 15.74 12.04 19.35
C ILE A 98 15.54 12.53 17.90
N ALA A 99 16.62 12.74 17.15
CA ALA A 99 16.53 13.15 15.75
C ALA A 99 15.83 12.11 14.87
N ILE A 100 16.02 10.83 15.16
CA ILE A 100 15.31 9.74 14.49
C ILE A 100 13.83 9.75 14.86
N LEU A 101 13.48 9.94 16.14
CA LEU A 101 12.08 10.06 16.58
C LEU A 101 11.36 11.23 15.90
N ASP A 102 11.99 12.42 15.82
CA ASP A 102 11.44 13.59 15.12
C ASP A 102 11.30 13.34 13.60
N SER A 103 12.25 12.62 12.99
CA SER A 103 12.15 12.22 11.58
C SER A 103 10.99 11.24 11.33
N ILE A 104 10.77 10.29 12.23
CA ILE A 104 9.64 9.36 12.17
C ILE A 104 8.34 10.13 12.33
N ASP A 105 8.24 11.01 13.32
CA ASP A 105 7.03 11.78 13.64
C ASP A 105 6.55 12.69 12.50
N ARG A 106 7.46 13.18 11.65
CA ARG A 106 7.11 14.02 10.49
C ARG A 106 6.55 13.24 9.30
N GLN A 107 6.50 11.91 9.36
CA GLN A 107 5.96 11.10 8.26
C GLN A 107 4.43 11.19 8.24
N SER A 108 3.86 11.74 7.16
CA SER A 108 2.42 11.99 7.01
C SER A 108 1.53 10.74 6.91
N GLU A 109 2.13 9.54 6.84
CA GLU A 109 1.43 8.25 6.73
C GLU A 109 1.17 7.58 8.09
N ILE A 110 1.62 8.18 9.19
CA ILE A 110 1.46 7.64 10.54
C ILE A 110 0.07 8.00 11.09
N PRO A 111 -0.68 7.05 11.66
CA PRO A 111 -1.97 7.35 12.29
C PRO A 111 -1.79 8.10 13.63
N ALA A 112 -2.78 8.91 14.00
CA ALA A 112 -2.72 9.84 15.14
C ALA A 112 -2.31 9.18 16.47
N ASP A 113 -2.73 7.94 16.71
CA ASP A 113 -2.39 7.16 17.91
C ASP A 113 -0.89 6.82 18.01
N GLN A 114 -0.18 6.72 16.88
CA GLN A 114 1.25 6.46 16.86
C GLN A 114 2.09 7.71 17.13
N HIS A 115 1.59 8.90 16.78
CA HIS A 115 2.21 10.17 17.17
C HIS A 115 2.20 10.33 18.70
N GLU A 116 1.09 9.98 19.36
CA GLU A 116 0.99 10.02 20.84
C GLU A 116 2.05 9.15 21.54
N VAL A 117 2.45 8.02 20.93
CA VAL A 117 3.49 7.15 21.47
C VAL A 117 4.87 7.82 21.38
N ILE A 118 5.16 8.48 20.25
CA ILE A 118 6.43 9.21 20.08
C ILE A 118 6.51 10.37 21.08
N ASP A 119 5.43 11.14 21.22
CA ASP A 119 5.33 12.22 22.20
C ASP A 119 5.55 11.73 23.63
N ALA A 120 4.99 10.57 23.99
CA ALA A 120 5.19 9.97 25.31
C ALA A 120 6.65 9.55 25.54
N ILE A 121 7.33 9.00 24.53
CA ILE A 121 8.75 8.62 24.61
C ILE A 121 9.62 9.87 24.75
N LEU A 122 9.42 10.88 23.90
CA LEU A 122 10.16 12.15 24.00
C LEU A 122 9.95 12.81 25.37
N THR A 123 8.72 12.87 25.85
CA THR A 123 8.40 13.38 27.19
C THR A 123 9.16 12.60 28.28
N ALA A 124 9.22 11.27 28.19
CA ALA A 124 9.93 10.45 29.16
C ALA A 124 11.45 10.69 29.13
N VAL A 125 12.04 10.87 27.94
CA VAL A 125 13.45 11.19 27.77
C VAL A 125 13.77 12.55 28.38
N PHE A 126 12.99 13.60 28.05
CA PHE A 126 13.21 14.95 28.58
C PHE A 126 12.93 15.07 30.09
N ARG A 127 12.09 14.21 30.66
CA ARG A 127 11.79 14.21 32.10
C ARG A 127 12.81 13.43 32.93
N ASN A 128 13.75 12.71 32.30
CA ASN A 128 14.78 11.97 32.99
C ASN A 128 15.90 12.94 33.47
N PRO A 129 16.14 13.10 34.79
CA PRO A 129 17.10 14.07 35.32
C PRO A 129 18.58 13.76 35.00
N ASN A 130 18.86 12.67 34.28
CA ASN A 130 20.20 12.30 33.81
C ASN A 130 20.47 12.66 32.34
N THR A 131 19.52 13.28 31.62
CA THR A 131 19.80 13.88 30.31
C THR A 131 20.27 15.32 30.51
N PRO A 132 21.54 15.66 30.21
CA PRO A 132 22.03 17.03 30.33
C PRO A 132 21.52 17.87 29.15
N PHE A 133 20.23 18.20 29.12
CA PHE A 133 19.75 19.25 28.24
C PHE A 133 20.03 20.60 28.92
N GLU A 134 21.25 21.13 28.71
CA GLU A 134 21.46 22.56 28.87
C GLU A 134 20.69 23.30 27.78
N GLU A 135 19.71 24.07 28.24
CA GLU A 135 18.90 25.02 27.52
C GLU A 135 19.79 26.08 26.86
N GLN A 136 20.24 25.87 25.63
CA GLN A 136 20.87 26.93 24.84
C GLN A 136 19.78 27.80 24.19
N ARG A 137 19.62 28.99 24.79
CA ARG A 137 18.92 30.19 24.32
C ARG A 137 19.07 30.48 22.83
#